data_AF-A0A135VLH5-F1
#
_entry.id   AF-A0A135VLH5-F1
#
_cell.length_a   1.000
_cell.length_b   1.000
_cell.length_c   1.000
_cell.angle_alpha   90.00
_cell.angle_beta   90.00
_cell.angle_gamma   90.00
#
_symmetry.space_group_name_H-M   'P 1'
#
loop_
_entity.id
_entity.type
_entity.pdbx_description
1 polymer ?
#
loop_
_entity_poly.entity_id
_entity_poly.type
_entity_poly.pdbx_seq_one_letter_code
_entity_poly.pdbx_strand_id
1 'polypeptide(L)'
;MKNYRDIEWIKWVIPAAVIVTWVTRILIEPIEDIILESALGIGLMALVILTYVLWRRPIVMIWDEATGIMAILRTWTIEVQAGCLLSSVPLGIDVSLSANRVLKAMSERFSKENLCELRFFVCRPLANSSTLVGMQVVRRSLRLMNGVGVVQKLSEKVHDDVTILESALHSSYPHTPVDRAGLYEMQLVNSGGIVGG
;
A
#
# COMPACT_ATOMS: atom_id res chain seq x y z
N MET A 1 -13.30 7.00 -17.93
CA MET A 1 -12.55 7.97 -17.09
C MET A 1 -13.55 8.83 -16.34
N LYS A 2 -13.80 8.54 -15.05
CA LYS A 2 -14.62 9.42 -14.19
C LYS A 2 -13.68 10.40 -13.49
N ASN A 3 -13.99 11.69 -13.62
CA ASN A 3 -13.21 12.81 -13.11
C ASN A 3 -12.96 12.68 -11.61
N TYR A 4 -11.68 12.57 -11.22
CA TYR A 4 -11.26 12.64 -9.82
C TYR A 4 -11.62 13.99 -9.16
N ARG A 5 -11.80 15.03 -10.00
CA ARG A 5 -12.27 16.37 -9.64
C ARG A 5 -13.71 16.41 -9.09
N ASP A 6 -14.57 15.49 -9.50
CA ASP A 6 -15.98 15.45 -9.07
C ASP A 6 -16.17 14.82 -7.69
N ILE A 7 -15.08 14.41 -7.00
CA ILE A 7 -15.15 13.89 -5.62
C ILE A 7 -14.61 14.94 -4.62
N GLU A 8 -13.87 15.94 -5.09
CA GLU A 8 -13.30 16.97 -4.22
C GLU A 8 -14.33 17.96 -3.69
N TRP A 9 -15.36 18.31 -4.46
CA TRP A 9 -16.41 19.23 -4.01
C TRP A 9 -17.29 18.59 -2.92
N ILE A 10 -17.53 17.28 -2.98
CA ILE A 10 -18.27 16.52 -1.96
C ILE A 10 -17.63 16.68 -0.56
N LYS A 11 -16.31 16.85 -0.50
CA LYS A 11 -15.56 17.07 0.75
C LYS A 11 -15.97 18.34 1.49
N TRP A 12 -16.49 19.33 0.78
CA TRP A 12 -16.91 20.62 1.35
C TRP A 12 -18.42 20.72 1.51
N VAL A 13 -19.19 20.03 0.66
CA VAL A 13 -20.66 20.07 0.72
C VAL A 13 -21.20 19.42 1.98
N ILE A 14 -20.66 18.27 2.40
CA ILE A 14 -21.13 17.57 3.61
C ILE A 14 -20.95 18.44 4.87
N PRO A 15 -19.75 18.96 5.19
CA PRO A 15 -19.58 19.82 6.36
C PRO A 15 -20.32 21.16 6.23
N ALA A 16 -20.36 21.76 5.03
CA ALA A 16 -21.12 23.00 4.83
C ALA A 16 -22.62 22.81 5.05
N ALA A 17 -23.21 21.71 4.56
CA ALA A 17 -24.61 21.39 4.79
C ALA A 17 -24.90 21.17 6.28
N VAL A 18 -24.04 20.45 7.00
CA VAL A 18 -24.19 20.25 8.45
C VAL A 18 -24.13 21.58 9.21
N ILE A 19 -23.17 22.45 8.89
CA ILE A 19 -23.03 23.77 9.52
C ILE A 19 -24.25 24.65 9.23
N VAL A 20 -24.70 24.71 7.98
CA VAL A 20 -25.87 25.53 7.59
C VAL A 20 -27.12 25.04 8.31
N THR A 21 -27.36 23.74 8.35
CA THR A 21 -28.53 23.14 9.01
C THR A 21 -28.51 23.43 10.52
N TRP A 22 -27.32 23.38 11.13
CA TRP A 22 -27.13 23.67 12.56
C TRP A 22 -27.37 25.15 12.89
N VAL A 23 -26.83 26.07 12.07
CA VAL A 23 -27.03 27.52 12.23
C VAL A 23 -28.48 27.92 12.02
N THR A 24 -29.16 27.38 11.01
CA THR A 24 -30.59 27.67 10.77
C THR A 24 -31.47 27.19 11.91
N ARG A 25 -31.11 26.10 12.58
CA ARG A 25 -31.90 25.56 13.69
C ARG A 25 -31.78 26.41 14.95
N ILE A 26 -30.57 26.87 15.28
CA ILE A 26 -30.32 27.80 16.42
C ILE A 26 -31.12 29.11 16.27
N LEU A 27 -31.39 29.55 15.03
CA LEU A 27 -32.14 30.77 14.76
C LEU A 27 -33.67 30.62 14.95
N ILE A 28 -34.20 29.39 15.07
CA ILE A 28 -35.65 29.12 15.04
C ILE A 28 -36.19 28.66 16.42
N GLU A 29 -35.39 28.00 17.27
CA GLU A 29 -35.89 27.39 18.52
C GLU A 29 -35.66 28.25 19.80
N PRO A 30 -36.59 28.23 20.77
CA PRO A 30 -36.50 28.98 22.02
C PRO A 30 -35.49 28.39 23.04
N ILE A 31 -35.01 29.26 23.94
CA ILE A 31 -33.73 29.16 24.68
C ILE A 31 -33.60 27.97 25.66
N GLU A 32 -34.70 27.34 26.08
CA GLU A 32 -34.69 26.37 27.19
C GLU A 32 -34.20 24.96 26.79
N ASP A 33 -34.36 24.55 25.53
CA ASP A 33 -33.88 23.24 25.01
C ASP A 33 -32.51 23.31 24.29
N ILE A 34 -31.93 24.51 24.18
CA ILE A 34 -30.75 24.77 23.34
C ILE A 34 -29.48 24.08 23.86
N ILE A 35 -29.33 23.90 25.17
CA ILE A 35 -28.05 23.46 25.76
C ILE A 35 -27.74 21.98 25.45
N LEU A 36 -28.74 21.10 25.53
CA LEU A 36 -28.56 19.67 25.27
C LEU A 36 -28.34 19.40 23.78
N GLU A 37 -29.10 20.06 22.91
CA GLU A 37 -28.99 19.91 21.47
C GLU A 37 -27.70 20.52 20.89
N SER A 38 -27.25 21.66 21.44
CA SER A 38 -25.97 22.26 21.05
C SER A 38 -24.78 21.40 21.48
N ALA A 39 -24.82 20.77 22.65
CA ALA A 39 -23.79 19.82 23.09
C ALA A 39 -23.71 18.59 22.17
N LEU A 40 -24.85 18.03 21.77
CA LEU A 40 -24.91 16.94 20.79
C LEU A 40 -24.38 17.37 19.41
N GLY A 41 -24.75 18.56 18.94
CA GLY A 41 -24.28 19.12 17.67
C GLY A 41 -22.76 19.34 17.63
N ILE A 42 -22.18 19.88 18.70
CA ILE A 42 -20.73 20.04 18.84
C ILE A 42 -20.05 18.67 18.87
N GLY A 43 -20.62 17.69 19.58
CA GLY A 43 -20.10 16.32 19.62
C GLY A 43 -20.07 15.65 18.24
N LEU A 44 -21.15 15.80 17.47
CA LEU A 44 -21.23 15.30 16.08
C LEU A 44 -20.24 16.00 15.16
N MET A 45 -20.10 17.33 15.27
CA MET A 45 -19.14 18.09 14.48
C MET A 45 -17.69 17.69 14.82
N ALA A 46 -17.37 17.52 16.10
CA ALA A 46 -16.07 17.02 16.55
C ALA A 46 -15.79 15.60 16.02
N LEU A 47 -16.79 14.73 15.97
CA LEU A 47 -16.67 13.37 15.40
C LEU A 47 -16.44 13.42 13.89
N VAL A 48 -17.12 14.30 13.16
CA VAL A 48 -16.90 14.53 11.71
C VAL A 48 -15.49 15.07 11.45
N ILE A 49 -15.02 16.03 12.25
CA ILE A 49 -13.65 16.56 12.15
C ILE A 49 -12.61 15.48 12.49
N LEU A 50 -12.84 14.70 13.55
CA LEU A 50 -11.95 13.62 13.94
C LEU A 50 -11.84 12.54 12.86
N THR A 51 -12.97 12.11 12.30
CA THR A 51 -12.99 11.15 11.18
C THR A 51 -12.34 11.71 9.93
N TYR A 52 -12.53 13.00 9.62
CA TYR A 52 -11.84 13.69 8.52
C TYR A 52 -10.32 13.72 8.70
N VAL A 53 -9.85 14.10 9.89
CA VAL A 53 -8.41 14.16 10.23
C VAL A 53 -7.78 12.77 10.20
N LEU A 54 -8.49 11.75 10.71
CA LEU A 54 -8.04 10.36 10.65
C LEU A 54 -7.96 9.87 9.20
N TRP A 55 -8.91 10.24 8.32
CA TRP A 55 -8.90 9.85 6.92
C TRP A 55 -7.71 10.45 6.15
N ARG A 56 -7.35 11.71 6.44
CA ARG A 56 -6.34 12.49 5.70
C ARG A 56 -4.88 12.15 6.03
N ARG A 57 -4.59 11.11 6.82
CA ARG A 57 -3.19 10.78 7.13
C ARG A 57 -2.40 10.51 5.83
N PRO A 58 -1.26 11.18 5.61
CA PRO A 58 -0.47 10.99 4.42
C PRO A 58 0.01 9.54 4.34
N ILE A 59 0.06 9.01 3.10
CA ILE A 59 0.72 7.73 2.84
C ILE A 59 2.21 7.97 3.05
N VAL A 60 2.80 7.27 4.02
CA VAL A 60 4.24 7.36 4.29
C VAL A 60 4.91 6.15 3.66
N MET A 61 5.91 6.40 2.82
CA MET A 61 6.77 5.36 2.25
C MET A 61 8.12 5.41 2.97
N ILE A 62 8.56 4.28 3.48
CA ILE A 62 9.87 4.11 4.12
C ILE A 62 10.63 3.08 3.29
N TRP A 63 11.89 3.38 3.00
CA TRP A 63 12.79 2.52 2.24
C TRP A 63 14.06 2.26 3.04
N ASP A 64 14.46 1.00 3.10
CA ASP A 64 15.75 0.59 3.65
C ASP A 64 16.65 0.06 2.53
N GLU A 65 17.68 0.83 2.19
CA GLU A 65 18.66 0.49 1.16
C GLU A 65 19.48 -0.74 1.49
N ALA A 66 19.74 -1.01 2.78
CA ALA A 66 20.58 -2.12 3.19
C ALA A 66 19.87 -3.47 2.97
N THR A 67 18.56 -3.51 3.19
CA THR A 67 17.76 -4.74 3.08
C THR A 67 16.99 -4.85 1.77
N GLY A 68 16.76 -3.75 1.06
CA GLY A 68 15.92 -3.68 -0.14
C GLY A 68 14.42 -3.79 0.19
N ILE A 69 14.03 -3.38 1.40
CA ILE A 69 12.66 -3.50 1.90
C ILE A 69 11.96 -2.15 1.85
N MET A 70 10.75 -2.14 1.27
CA MET A 70 9.86 -1.00 1.24
C MET A 70 8.68 -1.20 2.18
N ALA A 71 8.40 -0.21 3.02
CA ALA A 71 7.19 -0.17 3.83
C ALA A 71 6.29 0.99 3.40
N ILE A 72 5.02 0.70 3.11
CA ILE A 72 3.98 1.66 2.79
C ILE A 72 2.98 1.69 3.95
N LEU A 73 2.94 2.81 4.66
CA LEU A 73 1.99 3.08 5.74
C LEU A 73 0.82 3.89 5.18
N ARG A 74 -0.31 3.23 4.93
CA ARG A 74 -1.58 3.86 4.59
C ARG A 74 -2.34 4.22 5.87
N THR A 75 -3.52 4.82 5.73
CA THR A 75 -4.35 5.23 6.86
C THR A 75 -4.70 4.05 7.79
N TRP A 76 -5.11 2.93 7.21
CA TRP A 76 -5.62 1.76 7.94
C TRP A 76 -4.75 0.51 7.81
N THR A 77 -3.81 0.52 6.87
CA THR A 77 -3.01 -0.66 6.53
C THR A 77 -1.53 -0.32 6.46
N ILE A 78 -0.72 -1.29 6.82
CA ILE A 78 0.73 -1.28 6.67
C ILE A 78 1.04 -2.39 5.68
N GLU A 79 1.77 -2.05 4.63
CA GLU A 79 2.25 -3.01 3.61
C GLU A 79 3.77 -3.00 3.66
N VAL A 80 4.40 -4.14 3.88
CA VAL A 80 5.85 -4.30 3.78
C VAL A 80 6.16 -5.25 2.65
N GLN A 81 7.12 -4.90 1.82
CA GLN A 81 7.35 -5.58 0.57
C GLN A 81 8.79 -5.48 0.11
N ALA A 82 9.23 -6.53 -0.57
CA ALA A 82 10.54 -6.63 -1.19
C ALA A 82 10.39 -7.41 -2.49
N GLY A 83 11.26 -7.16 -3.45
CA GLY A 83 11.20 -7.80 -4.76
C GLY A 83 12.56 -8.29 -5.23
N CYS A 84 12.52 -9.31 -6.07
CA CYS A 84 13.66 -9.81 -6.83
C CYS A 84 13.38 -9.62 -8.33
N LEU A 85 14.42 -9.26 -9.06
CA LEU A 85 14.45 -9.02 -10.48
C LEU A 85 15.31 -10.08 -11.15
N LEU A 86 14.87 -10.55 -12.30
CA LEU A 86 15.69 -11.29 -13.24
C LEU A 86 16.27 -10.28 -14.23
N SER A 87 17.56 -9.98 -14.11
CA SER A 87 18.23 -9.10 -15.05
C SER A 87 18.56 -9.87 -16.33
N SER A 88 18.21 -9.30 -17.48
CA SER A 88 18.48 -9.87 -18.83
C SER A 88 17.62 -11.09 -19.22
N VAL A 89 16.31 -11.01 -19.02
CA VAL A 89 15.39 -12.03 -19.57
C VAL A 89 15.28 -11.85 -21.10
N PRO A 90 15.77 -12.80 -21.94
CA PRO A 90 15.51 -12.80 -23.37
C PRO A 90 13.99 -12.89 -23.61
N LEU A 91 13.51 -12.12 -24.59
CA LEU A 91 12.15 -12.22 -25.11
C LEU A 91 11.86 -13.69 -25.49
N GLY A 92 11.06 -14.38 -24.67
CA GLY A 92 10.72 -15.79 -24.88
C GLY A 92 11.13 -16.76 -23.77
N ILE A 93 11.78 -16.32 -22.68
CA ILE A 93 11.91 -17.19 -21.50
C ILE A 93 10.52 -17.49 -20.93
N ASP A 94 10.23 -18.78 -20.85
CA ASP A 94 9.06 -19.29 -20.16
C ASP A 94 9.28 -19.19 -18.65
N VAL A 95 8.73 -18.13 -18.06
CA VAL A 95 8.77 -17.86 -16.63
C VAL A 95 7.87 -18.83 -15.85
N SER A 96 7.03 -19.64 -16.51
CA SER A 96 6.07 -20.52 -15.86
C SER A 96 6.72 -21.59 -14.98
N LEU A 97 7.88 -22.12 -15.40
CA LEU A 97 8.63 -23.11 -14.63
C LEU A 97 9.14 -22.51 -13.31
N SER A 98 9.66 -21.28 -13.37
CA SER A 98 10.12 -20.55 -12.19
C SER A 98 8.96 -20.13 -11.29
N ALA A 99 7.85 -19.69 -11.88
CA ALA A 99 6.63 -19.36 -11.16
C ALA A 99 6.13 -20.56 -10.36
N ASN A 100 6.10 -21.77 -10.96
CA ASN A 100 5.67 -22.98 -10.25
C ASN A 100 6.60 -23.35 -9.09
N ARG A 101 7.92 -23.24 -9.26
CA ARG A 101 8.88 -23.52 -8.18
C ARG A 101 8.79 -22.51 -7.04
N VAL A 102 8.73 -21.23 -7.38
CA VAL A 102 8.58 -20.15 -6.41
C VAL A 102 7.23 -20.27 -5.69
N LEU A 103 6.14 -20.48 -6.43
CA LEU A 103 4.81 -20.68 -5.84
C LEU A 103 4.80 -21.87 -4.89
N LYS A 104 5.46 -22.99 -5.25
CA LYS A 104 5.57 -24.14 -4.35
C LYS A 104 6.33 -23.79 -3.08
N ALA A 105 7.51 -23.15 -3.20
CA ALA A 105 8.33 -22.75 -2.06
C ALA A 105 7.60 -21.76 -1.13
N MET A 106 6.84 -20.82 -1.70
CA MET A 106 6.12 -19.80 -0.95
C MET A 106 4.77 -20.27 -0.42
N SER A 107 4.11 -21.22 -1.10
CA SER A 107 2.77 -21.70 -0.74
C SER A 107 2.71 -22.31 0.66
N GLU A 108 3.75 -23.04 1.06
CA GLU A 108 3.81 -23.64 2.40
C GLU A 108 3.85 -22.56 3.50
N ARG A 109 4.60 -21.47 3.27
CA ARG A 109 4.67 -20.33 4.19
C ARG A 109 3.37 -19.52 4.19
N PHE A 110 2.80 -19.26 3.02
CA PHE A 110 1.61 -18.41 2.90
C PHE A 110 0.32 -19.13 3.29
N SER A 111 0.29 -20.46 3.25
CA SER A 111 -0.87 -21.25 3.67
C SER A 111 -1.28 -21.03 5.13
N LYS A 112 -0.35 -20.59 5.97
CA LYS A 112 -0.54 -20.39 7.42
C LYS A 112 -0.76 -18.94 7.81
N GLU A 113 -0.56 -18.00 6.90
CA GLU A 113 -0.60 -16.57 7.21
C GLU A 113 -1.61 -15.83 6.34
N ASN A 114 -2.53 -15.13 7.00
CA ASN A 114 -3.46 -14.23 6.34
C ASN A 114 -2.72 -12.97 5.86
N LEU A 115 -3.17 -12.38 4.75
CA LEU A 115 -2.68 -11.09 4.22
C LEU A 115 -1.24 -11.11 3.68
N CYS A 116 -0.81 -12.23 3.11
CA CYS A 116 0.43 -12.36 2.34
C CYS A 116 0.12 -12.53 0.85
N GLU A 117 0.89 -11.88 -0.02
CA GLU A 117 0.72 -11.91 -1.47
C GLU A 117 2.08 -12.07 -2.15
N LEU A 118 2.14 -12.92 -3.16
CA LEU A 118 3.24 -12.98 -4.11
C LEU A 118 2.74 -12.35 -5.42
N ARG A 119 3.41 -11.30 -5.87
CA ARG A 119 3.06 -10.57 -7.09
C ARG A 119 4.12 -10.80 -8.14
N PHE A 120 3.69 -11.17 -9.33
CA PHE A 120 4.54 -11.18 -10.51
C PHE A 120 4.42 -9.82 -11.18
N PHE A 121 5.55 -9.24 -11.58
CA PHE A 121 5.55 -7.96 -12.25
C PHE A 121 6.51 -7.95 -13.43
N VAL A 122 6.14 -7.15 -14.43
CA VAL A 122 6.94 -6.90 -15.63
C VAL A 122 7.02 -5.40 -15.79
N CYS A 123 8.22 -4.84 -15.66
CA CYS A 123 8.48 -3.44 -15.93
C CYS A 123 9.08 -3.34 -17.33
N ARG A 124 8.27 -2.85 -18.28
CA ARG A 124 8.76 -2.48 -19.61
C ARG A 124 9.12 -0.99 -19.58
N PRO A 125 10.42 -0.64 -19.62
CA PRO A 125 10.81 0.75 -19.71
C PRO A 125 10.41 1.34 -21.07
N LEU A 126 10.12 2.64 -21.10
CA LEU A 126 9.74 3.37 -22.32
C LEU A 126 10.93 3.59 -23.28
N ALA A 127 12.16 3.55 -22.77
CA ALA A 127 13.40 3.67 -23.55
C ALA A 127 13.94 2.30 -24.00
N ASN A 128 14.98 2.28 -24.85
CA ASN A 128 15.72 1.09 -25.31
C ASN A 128 16.51 0.40 -24.16
N SER A 129 15.83 0.05 -23.09
CA SER A 129 16.38 -0.67 -21.94
C SER A 129 15.73 -2.04 -21.83
N SER A 130 16.39 -2.96 -21.13
CA SER A 130 15.91 -4.33 -20.96
C SER A 130 14.57 -4.33 -20.22
N THR A 131 13.66 -5.21 -20.65
CA THR A 131 12.43 -5.48 -19.90
C THR A 131 12.83 -6.19 -18.60
N LEU A 132 12.41 -5.64 -17.47
CA LEU A 132 12.67 -6.21 -16.16
C LEU A 132 11.49 -7.10 -15.77
N VAL A 133 11.76 -8.35 -15.41
CA VAL A 133 10.75 -9.29 -14.93
C VAL A 133 11.13 -9.67 -13.51
N GLY A 134 10.15 -9.69 -12.62
CA GLY A 134 10.41 -9.96 -11.21
C GLY A 134 9.22 -10.52 -10.47
N MET A 135 9.51 -10.88 -9.23
CA MET A 135 8.53 -11.32 -8.26
C MET A 135 8.69 -10.49 -7.00
N GLN A 136 7.57 -10.15 -6.39
CA GLN A 136 7.50 -9.29 -5.22
C GLN A 136 6.72 -10.01 -4.12
N VAL A 137 7.28 -10.05 -2.93
CA VAL A 137 6.57 -10.50 -1.74
C VAL A 137 5.98 -9.28 -1.06
N VAL A 138 4.71 -9.38 -0.68
CA VAL A 138 3.98 -8.36 0.04
C VAL A 138 3.33 -8.98 1.27
N ARG A 139 3.62 -8.43 2.44
CA ARG A 139 2.88 -8.73 3.67
C ARG A 139 2.14 -7.51 4.15
N ARG A 140 0.89 -7.71 4.56
CA ARG A 140 0.01 -6.62 5.00
C ARG A 140 -0.44 -6.85 6.43
N SER A 141 -0.62 -5.77 7.16
CA SER A 141 -1.25 -5.78 8.48
C SER A 141 -2.09 -4.53 8.69
N LEU A 142 -3.00 -4.58 9.67
CA LEU A 142 -3.76 -3.41 10.06
C LEU A 142 -2.87 -2.44 10.82
N ARG A 143 -3.03 -1.14 10.54
CA ARG A 143 -2.31 -0.07 11.24
C ARG A 143 -2.94 0.16 12.61
N LEU A 144 -2.57 -0.67 13.58
CA LEU A 144 -2.88 -0.45 15.00
C LEU A 144 -1.99 0.66 15.57
N MET A 145 -2.27 1.11 16.80
CA MET A 145 -1.54 2.22 17.45
C MET A 145 -0.01 1.99 17.53
N ASN A 146 0.46 0.74 17.49
CA ASN A 146 1.88 0.39 17.42
C ASN A 146 2.36 0.12 15.98
N GLY A 147 2.28 1.13 15.11
CA GLY A 147 2.66 0.98 13.70
C GLY A 147 4.13 0.59 13.50
N VAL A 148 5.04 1.12 14.33
CA VAL A 148 6.50 0.89 14.19
C VAL A 148 6.86 -0.56 14.51
N GLY A 149 6.39 -1.10 15.64
CA GLY A 149 6.66 -2.49 16.00
C GLY A 149 6.06 -3.50 15.02
N VAL A 150 4.92 -3.16 14.40
CA VAL A 150 4.31 -3.98 13.33
C VAL A 150 5.16 -3.95 12.07
N VAL A 151 5.65 -2.76 11.65
CA VAL A 151 6.55 -2.65 10.49
C VAL A 151 7.82 -3.48 10.70
N GLN A 152 8.44 -3.40 11.88
CA GLN A 152 9.67 -4.15 12.16
C GLN A 152 9.45 -5.67 12.06
N LYS A 153 8.40 -6.20 12.70
CA LYS A 153 8.04 -7.63 12.61
C LYS A 153 7.72 -8.07 11.19
N LEU A 154 7.01 -7.23 10.43
CA LEU A 154 6.72 -7.50 9.02
C LEU A 154 8.00 -7.46 8.17
N SER A 155 8.93 -6.54 8.47
CA SER A 155 10.21 -6.41 7.77
C SER A 155 11.07 -7.64 7.94
N GLU A 156 11.20 -8.17 9.17
CA GLU A 156 11.92 -9.42 9.43
C GLU A 156 11.32 -10.59 8.64
N LYS A 157 9.98 -10.71 8.65
CA LYS A 157 9.29 -11.77 7.88
C LYS A 157 9.48 -11.63 6.37
N VAL A 158 9.40 -10.41 5.84
CA VAL A 158 9.61 -10.11 4.41
C VAL A 158 11.07 -10.34 4.02
N HIS A 159 12.02 -10.08 4.92
CA HIS A 159 13.43 -10.36 4.70
C HIS A 159 13.69 -11.86 4.51
N ASP A 160 13.09 -12.69 5.35
CA ASP A 160 13.19 -14.14 5.17
C ASP A 160 12.52 -14.58 3.87
N ASP A 161 11.33 -14.05 3.57
CA ASP A 161 10.59 -14.39 2.36
C ASP A 161 11.36 -14.02 1.08
N VAL A 162 12.00 -12.84 1.06
CA VAL A 162 12.76 -12.40 -0.12
C VAL A 162 14.01 -13.26 -0.30
N THR A 163 14.63 -13.73 0.79
CA THR A 163 15.78 -14.64 0.72
C THR A 163 15.37 -16.01 0.16
N ILE A 164 14.20 -16.52 0.55
CA ILE A 164 13.63 -17.75 -0.03
C ILE A 164 13.29 -17.54 -1.51
N LEU A 165 12.70 -16.39 -1.85
CA LEU A 165 12.37 -16.03 -3.22
C LEU A 165 13.64 -15.97 -4.09
N GLU A 166 14.68 -15.30 -3.62
CA GLU A 166 15.97 -15.17 -4.29
C GLU A 166 16.59 -16.54 -4.56
N SER A 167 16.63 -17.42 -3.54
CA SER A 167 17.11 -18.79 -3.67
C SER A 167 16.27 -19.63 -4.65
N ALA A 168 14.94 -19.52 -4.60
CA ALA A 168 14.04 -20.22 -5.50
C ALA A 168 14.21 -19.76 -6.96
N LEU A 169 14.39 -18.45 -7.18
CA LEU A 169 14.68 -17.89 -8.50
C LEU A 169 16.03 -18.36 -9.03
N HIS A 170 17.08 -18.32 -8.20
CA HIS A 170 18.42 -18.75 -8.58
C HIS A 170 18.46 -20.24 -8.92
N SER A 171 17.74 -21.08 -8.17
CA SER A 171 17.60 -22.52 -8.50
C SER A 171 16.81 -22.79 -9.79
N SER A 172 15.96 -21.85 -10.21
CA SER A 172 15.17 -21.95 -11.42
C SER A 172 15.96 -21.50 -12.66
N TYR A 173 16.82 -20.49 -12.53
CA TYR A 173 17.72 -20.01 -13.58
C TYR A 173 19.14 -19.79 -13.05
N PRO A 174 19.97 -20.85 -12.97
CA PRO A 174 21.33 -20.73 -12.45
C PRO A 174 22.25 -19.80 -13.27
N HIS A 175 21.88 -19.55 -14.53
CA HIS A 175 22.64 -18.74 -15.48
C HIS A 175 22.14 -17.30 -15.59
N THR A 176 21.01 -16.96 -14.97
CA THR A 176 20.44 -15.61 -15.03
C THR A 176 20.73 -14.90 -13.72
N PRO A 177 21.32 -13.69 -13.75
CA PRO A 177 21.52 -12.91 -12.54
C PRO A 177 20.16 -12.56 -11.90
N VAL A 178 20.10 -12.75 -10.59
CA VAL A 178 18.94 -12.41 -9.76
C VAL A 178 19.37 -11.26 -8.85
N ASP A 179 18.78 -10.10 -9.05
CA ASP A 179 19.11 -8.89 -8.28
C ASP A 179 17.92 -8.50 -7.40
N ARG A 180 18.18 -7.84 -6.26
CA ARG A 180 17.10 -7.25 -5.47
C ARG A 180 16.56 -5.99 -6.17
N ALA A 181 15.24 -5.82 -6.14
CA ALA A 181 14.61 -4.65 -6.71
C ALA A 181 14.98 -3.39 -5.90
N GLY A 182 15.39 -2.33 -6.59
CA GLY A 182 15.68 -1.04 -5.98
C GLY A 182 14.41 -0.25 -5.68
N LEU A 183 14.59 0.92 -5.07
CA LEU A 183 13.47 1.82 -4.74
C LEU A 183 12.67 2.20 -5.99
N TYR A 184 13.34 2.49 -7.10
CA TYR A 184 12.71 2.93 -8.35
C TYR A 184 11.80 1.85 -8.93
N GLU A 185 12.28 0.61 -9.04
CA GLU A 185 11.49 -0.51 -9.56
C GLU A 185 10.32 -0.83 -8.62
N MET A 186 10.57 -0.83 -7.31
CA MET A 186 9.53 -1.05 -6.32
C MET A 186 8.45 0.04 -6.39
N GLN A 187 8.81 1.31 -6.58
CA GLN A 187 7.85 2.39 -6.78
C GLN A 187 7.05 2.22 -8.08
N LEU A 188 7.72 1.89 -9.18
CA LEU A 188 7.09 1.67 -10.49
C LEU A 188 6.06 0.54 -10.46
N VAL A 189 6.37 -0.56 -9.77
CA VAL A 189 5.44 -1.69 -9.60
C VAL A 189 4.24 -1.29 -8.75
N ASN A 190 4.46 -0.53 -7.67
CA ASN A 190 3.38 -0.13 -6.77
C ASN A 190 2.51 1.01 -7.31
N SER A 191 3.03 1.82 -8.22
CA SER A 191 2.26 2.87 -8.91
C SER A 191 1.53 2.35 -10.15
N GLY A 192 1.71 1.08 -10.53
CA GLY A 192 1.11 0.50 -11.72
C GLY A 192 1.69 1.03 -13.03
N GLY A 193 2.98 1.39 -13.03
CA GLY A 193 3.68 1.88 -14.22
C GLY A 193 3.68 3.40 -14.41
N ILE A 194 3.04 4.17 -13.52
CA ILE A 194 3.03 5.63 -13.55
C ILE A 194 3.98 6.13 -12.46
N VAL A 195 5.25 6.33 -12.80
CA VAL A 195 6.14 7.13 -11.95
C VAL A 195 6.00 8.56 -12.44
N GLY A 196 5.14 9.33 -11.76
CA GLY A 196 4.94 10.74 -12.07
C GLY A 196 6.23 11.51 -11.80
N GLY A 197 6.72 12.20 -12.83
CA GLY A 197 7.69 13.28 -12.69
C GLY A 197 7.06 14.54 -12.11
#